data_AF-A0A196SJU6-F1
#
_entry.id   AF-A0A196SJU6-F1
#
_cell.length_a   1.000
_cell.length_b   1.000
_cell.length_c   1.000
_cell.angle_alpha   90.00
_cell.angle_beta   90.00
_cell.angle_gamma   90.00
#
_symmetry.space_group_name_H-M   'P 1'
#
loop_
_entity.id
_entity.type
_entity.pdbx_description
1 polymer ?
#
loop_
_entity_poly.entity_id
_entity_poly.type
_entity_poly.pdbx_seq_one_letter_code
_entity_poly.pdbx_strand_id
1 'polypeptide(L)'
;MPTEGCASSSLPLEPYYDPQRSSSYVHPKRLEVFALYFCYPLSSKPALQTDGYCTVSKDNSAVVSGTPLVPFRADRCVASANVTSLLPSLPVSVPFLPCQNGGPLRKKTLVLDLDETLVHSSFDPSQPHQFSFPVMLDGRVRQVYVSVRPGVESFLQSMSSLYEIVVFTASFHQYADAVLNRLDPRNLICSRLYREHCIPFRGQLVKDLSLLGRSLSSVVIVDNCARSFLLQKKNGIECQPFWGDEKDCELENLTHFLQYLAKKSDVRKYTNLWQGTQDLRSVPASL
;
A
#
# COMPACT_ATOMS: atom_id res chain seq x y z
N MET A 1 27.51 63.56 -17.79
CA MET A 1 28.21 63.87 -16.53
C MET A 1 27.74 65.26 -16.12
N PRO A 2 27.17 65.48 -14.92
CA PRO A 2 27.42 64.81 -13.62
C PRO A 2 26.26 63.88 -13.18
N THR A 3 26.42 62.73 -12.50
CA THR A 3 26.85 62.43 -11.09
C THR A 3 25.99 63.15 -10.06
N GLU A 4 25.48 62.61 -8.95
CA GLU A 4 25.47 61.32 -8.23
C GLU A 4 24.44 61.51 -7.09
N GLY A 5 23.95 60.43 -6.46
CA GLY A 5 23.26 60.56 -5.16
C GLY A 5 22.45 59.34 -4.72
N CYS A 6 23.00 58.57 -3.80
CA CYS A 6 22.57 57.25 -3.31
C CYS A 6 21.73 57.30 -2.01
N ALA A 7 21.11 56.14 -1.68
CA ALA A 7 20.52 55.67 -0.41
C ALA A 7 19.09 56.15 -0.08
N SER A 8 18.15 55.33 0.42
CA SER A 8 18.28 54.12 1.26
C SER A 8 17.03 53.23 1.19
N SER A 9 17.23 51.98 1.60
CA SER A 9 16.35 50.82 1.64
C SER A 9 15.15 50.90 2.59
N SER A 10 14.01 50.34 2.17
CA SER A 10 13.07 49.66 3.07
C SER A 10 12.40 48.49 2.34
N LEU A 11 12.74 47.27 2.77
CA LEU A 11 12.08 46.03 2.36
C LEU A 11 10.73 45.90 3.09
N PRO A 12 9.67 45.38 2.47
CA PRO A 12 8.45 45.02 3.18
C PRO A 12 8.70 43.76 4.04
N LEU A 13 8.22 43.82 5.29
CA LEU A 13 8.26 42.72 6.26
C LEU A 13 7.51 41.49 5.73
N GLU A 14 8.15 40.32 5.73
CA GLU A 14 7.49 39.04 5.51
C GLU A 14 6.50 38.69 6.63
N PRO A 15 5.38 38.01 6.34
CA PRO A 15 4.45 37.58 7.37
C PRO A 15 5.03 36.41 8.19
N TYR A 16 5.02 36.62 9.50
CA TYR A 16 5.39 35.66 10.55
C TYR A 16 4.59 34.35 10.44
N TYR A 17 5.30 33.22 10.35
CA TYR A 17 4.77 31.86 10.32
C TYR A 17 4.36 31.41 11.73
N ASP A 18 3.06 31.24 11.98
CA ASP A 18 2.50 30.68 13.21
C ASP A 18 2.36 29.14 13.07
N PRO A 19 3.15 28.33 13.82
CA PRO A 19 3.14 26.87 13.68
C PRO A 19 1.92 26.16 14.31
N GLN A 20 0.96 26.88 14.91
CA GLN A 20 -0.16 26.24 15.63
C GLN A 20 -1.51 26.29 14.91
N ARG A 21 -1.56 26.74 13.65
CA ARG A 21 -2.81 26.87 12.90
C ARG A 21 -2.84 26.08 11.58
N SER A 22 -2.61 24.77 11.65
CA SER A 22 -2.91 23.83 10.56
C SER A 22 -3.53 22.52 11.05
N SER A 23 -4.47 22.60 12.00
CA SER A 23 -5.41 21.50 12.24
C SER A 23 -6.54 21.58 11.23
N SER A 24 -6.29 21.18 9.98
CA SER A 24 -7.37 20.84 9.06
C SER A 24 -8.04 19.56 9.58
N TYR A 25 -9.16 19.77 10.26
CA TYR A 25 -10.05 18.71 10.73
C TYR A 25 -10.50 17.88 9.51
N VAL A 26 -9.91 16.70 9.31
CA VAL A 26 -10.31 15.78 8.24
C VAL A 26 -11.59 15.08 8.66
N HIS A 27 -12.66 15.33 7.91
CA HIS A 27 -14.01 14.82 8.19
C HIS A 27 -14.02 13.27 8.23
N PRO A 28 -14.62 12.62 9.25
CA PRO A 28 -14.52 11.17 9.50
C PRO A 28 -15.20 10.25 8.47
N LYS A 29 -15.73 10.76 7.35
CA LYS A 29 -16.34 9.97 6.27
C LYS A 29 -15.38 9.61 5.13
N ARG A 30 -14.13 10.09 5.16
CA ARG A 30 -13.11 9.83 4.13
C ARG A 30 -12.27 8.55 4.35
N LEU A 31 -12.54 7.79 5.41
CA LEU A 31 -11.73 6.64 5.85
C LEU A 31 -12.28 5.26 5.46
N GLU A 32 -13.42 5.15 4.78
CA GLU A 32 -14.10 3.85 4.65
C GLU A 32 -13.48 2.89 3.62
N VAL A 33 -12.71 3.35 2.63
CA VAL A 33 -11.86 2.43 1.82
C VAL A 33 -10.58 2.08 2.58
N PHE A 34 -10.01 3.06 3.29
CA PHE A 34 -8.74 2.98 4.00
C PHE A 34 -8.72 1.92 5.11
N ALA A 35 -9.80 1.80 5.88
CA ALA A 35 -9.85 0.93 7.05
C ALA A 35 -10.00 -0.57 6.72
N LEU A 36 -10.61 -0.92 5.59
CA LEU A 36 -10.77 -2.33 5.20
C LEU A 36 -9.49 -2.95 4.63
N TYR A 37 -8.54 -2.11 4.22
CA TYR A 37 -7.30 -2.55 3.59
C TYR A 37 -6.03 -2.21 4.39
N PHE A 38 -5.98 -1.22 5.29
CA PHE A 38 -4.71 -0.84 5.94
C PHE A 38 -4.62 -0.92 7.48
N CYS A 39 -5.68 -1.19 8.24
CA CYS A 39 -5.58 -1.24 9.72
C CYS A 39 -6.56 -2.24 10.36
N TYR A 40 -6.33 -3.54 10.23
CA TYR A 40 -6.49 -4.37 11.42
C TYR A 40 -5.18 -4.23 12.19
N PRO A 41 -5.15 -3.63 13.39
CA PRO A 41 -4.00 -3.83 14.24
C PRO A 41 -3.86 -5.35 14.44
N LEU A 42 -2.65 -5.88 14.21
CA LEU A 42 -2.21 -7.19 14.70
C LEU A 42 -2.11 -7.15 16.24
N SER A 43 -3.21 -6.81 16.90
CA SER A 43 -3.37 -6.73 18.34
C SER A 43 -4.67 -7.42 18.70
N SER A 44 -4.72 -8.73 18.50
CA SER A 44 -5.34 -9.59 19.49
C SER A 44 -4.44 -9.59 20.72
N LYS A 45 -4.54 -8.53 21.55
CA LYS A 45 -4.19 -8.72 22.96
C LYS A 45 -5.25 -9.68 23.50
N PRO A 46 -4.88 -10.86 24.04
CA PRO A 46 -5.83 -11.57 24.88
C PRO A 46 -6.21 -10.60 26.00
N ALA A 47 -7.51 -10.49 26.27
CA ALA A 47 -7.96 -9.84 27.48
C ALA A 47 -7.17 -10.47 28.64
N LEU A 48 -6.33 -9.67 29.29
CA LEU A 48 -5.78 -10.02 30.59
C LEU A 48 -7.00 -10.27 31.46
N GLN A 49 -7.20 -11.54 31.76
CA GLN A 49 -8.07 -12.02 32.81
C GLN A 49 -7.68 -11.20 34.04
N THR A 50 -8.58 -10.33 34.48
CA THR A 50 -8.39 -9.60 35.72
C THR A 50 -8.40 -10.65 36.82
N ASP A 51 -7.21 -10.99 37.31
CA ASP A 51 -7.05 -11.72 38.56
C ASP A 51 -7.79 -10.91 39.63
N GLY A 52 -8.94 -11.45 40.03
CA GLY A 52 -9.70 -10.93 41.15
C GLY A 52 -8.84 -10.98 42.39
N TYR A 53 -8.45 -9.82 42.89
CA TYR A 53 -7.97 -9.66 44.26
C TYR A 53 -9.10 -10.14 45.20
N CYS A 54 -8.94 -11.33 45.77
CA CYS A 54 -9.73 -11.76 46.90
C CYS A 54 -9.22 -11.06 48.16
N THR A 55 -10.00 -10.11 48.67
CA THR A 55 -9.85 -9.58 50.02
C THR A 55 -10.33 -10.63 51.02
N VAL A 56 -9.49 -10.94 52.00
CA VAL A 56 -9.83 -11.79 53.14
C VAL A 56 -10.74 -11.01 54.07
N SER A 57 -12.02 -11.36 54.10
CA SER A 57 -12.93 -10.99 55.18
C SER A 57 -13.11 -12.19 56.12
N LYS A 58 -12.76 -11.95 57.39
CA LYS A 58 -13.12 -12.79 58.53
C LYS A 58 -14.64 -12.70 58.71
N ASP A 59 -15.34 -13.82 58.69
CA ASP A 59 -16.18 -14.28 59.81
C ASP A 59 -17.02 -15.50 59.42
N ASN A 60 -17.04 -16.46 60.35
CA ASN A 60 -17.75 -17.74 60.32
C ASN A 60 -19.27 -17.56 60.22
N SER A 61 -19.93 -18.22 59.26
CA SER A 61 -21.21 -18.95 59.45
C SER A 61 -21.55 -19.79 58.21
N ALA A 62 -21.78 -21.08 58.41
CA ALA A 62 -22.21 -22.03 57.39
C ALA A 62 -23.74 -22.05 57.24
N VAL A 63 -24.26 -22.15 56.02
CA VAL A 63 -25.54 -22.81 55.73
C VAL A 63 -25.48 -23.49 54.36
N VAL A 64 -25.75 -24.79 54.35
CA VAL A 64 -25.89 -25.68 53.18
C VAL A 64 -27.38 -25.88 52.91
N SER A 65 -27.81 -25.73 51.65
CA SER A 65 -28.99 -26.39 51.06
C SER A 65 -29.08 -25.93 49.59
N GLY A 66 -29.24 -26.73 48.54
CA GLY A 66 -29.56 -28.14 48.36
C GLY A 66 -30.10 -28.21 46.92
N THR A 67 -29.51 -29.04 46.06
CA THR A 67 -30.04 -29.32 44.71
C THR A 67 -31.27 -30.23 44.80
N PRO A 68 -32.11 -30.24 43.76
CA PRO A 68 -32.14 -31.48 42.96
C PRO A 68 -32.23 -31.28 41.44
N LEU A 69 -31.63 -32.28 40.78
CA LEU A 69 -31.54 -32.55 39.33
C LEU A 69 -32.88 -33.05 38.75
N VAL A 70 -33.29 -32.54 37.57
CA VAL A 70 -34.12 -33.27 36.58
C VAL A 70 -34.07 -32.59 35.20
N PRO A 71 -34.38 -33.26 34.08
CA PRO A 71 -33.38 -33.90 33.21
C PRO A 71 -33.23 -33.24 31.83
N PHE A 72 -32.13 -33.61 31.19
CA PHE A 72 -31.79 -33.44 29.79
C PHE A 72 -32.98 -33.70 28.86
N ARG A 73 -33.36 -32.70 28.05
CA ARG A 73 -34.11 -32.92 26.81
C ARG A 73 -33.39 -32.18 25.68
N ALA A 74 -32.77 -32.97 24.82
CA ALA A 74 -32.26 -32.53 23.54
C ALA A 74 -33.41 -31.96 22.72
N ASP A 75 -33.26 -30.73 22.21
CA ASP A 75 -33.24 -30.47 20.76
C ASP A 75 -33.25 -28.96 20.46
N ARG A 76 -32.49 -28.61 19.41
CA ARG A 76 -32.34 -27.31 18.74
C ARG A 76 -31.45 -26.26 19.41
N CYS A 77 -30.16 -26.56 19.48
CA CYS A 77 -29.15 -25.52 19.28
C CYS A 77 -29.03 -25.25 17.78
N VAL A 78 -29.53 -24.09 17.33
CA VAL A 78 -29.07 -23.49 16.08
C VAL A 78 -27.59 -23.17 16.30
N ALA A 79 -26.73 -23.90 15.61
CA ALA A 79 -25.30 -23.65 15.62
C ALA A 79 -25.08 -22.19 15.18
N SER A 80 -24.75 -21.34 16.15
CA SER A 80 -24.11 -20.06 15.87
C SER A 80 -22.87 -20.40 15.04
N ALA A 81 -22.87 -19.95 13.79
CA ALA A 81 -21.77 -20.15 12.88
C ALA A 81 -20.52 -19.56 13.53
N ASN A 82 -19.63 -20.45 13.98
CA ASN A 82 -18.29 -20.09 14.38
C ASN A 82 -17.66 -19.28 13.25
N VAL A 83 -17.39 -18.00 13.51
CA VAL A 83 -16.52 -17.15 12.69
C VAL A 83 -15.09 -17.67 12.89
N THR A 84 -14.81 -18.79 12.23
CA THR A 84 -13.47 -19.36 12.08
C THR A 84 -13.04 -19.07 10.65
N SER A 85 -12.82 -17.80 10.31
CA SER A 85 -12.13 -17.41 9.07
C SER A 85 -10.63 -17.14 9.29
N LEU A 86 -10.10 -17.43 10.47
CA LEU A 86 -8.67 -17.46 10.75
C LEU A 86 -8.08 -18.82 10.35
N LEU A 87 -8.12 -19.15 9.07
CA LEU A 87 -7.19 -20.14 8.53
C LEU A 87 -5.96 -19.37 8.00
N PRO A 88 -4.74 -19.74 8.40
CA PRO A 88 -3.55 -19.22 7.72
C PRO A 88 -3.69 -19.62 6.26
N SER A 89 -3.59 -18.62 5.37
CA SER A 89 -3.42 -18.87 3.94
C SER A 89 -2.39 -19.99 3.78
N LEU A 90 -2.70 -21.01 2.97
CA LEU A 90 -1.75 -22.05 2.57
C LEU A 90 -0.37 -21.39 2.32
N PRO A 91 0.74 -22.03 2.73
CA PRO A 91 2.05 -21.40 2.61
C PRO A 91 2.28 -20.99 1.16
N VAL A 92 2.39 -19.68 0.93
CA VAL A 92 2.69 -19.13 -0.40
C VAL A 92 4.05 -19.67 -0.81
N SER A 93 4.08 -20.39 -1.93
CA SER A 93 5.31 -21.00 -2.43
C SER A 93 6.32 -19.91 -2.78
N VAL A 94 7.56 -20.09 -2.32
CA VAL A 94 8.70 -19.25 -2.69
C VAL A 94 9.65 -20.01 -3.63
N PRO A 95 10.24 -19.37 -4.65
CA PRO A 95 10.09 -17.95 -5.00
C PRO A 95 8.69 -17.62 -5.54
N PHE A 96 8.22 -16.39 -5.31
CA PHE A 96 6.91 -15.90 -5.75
C PHE A 96 6.75 -15.83 -7.26
N LEU A 97 7.86 -15.63 -7.99
CA LEU A 97 7.84 -15.58 -9.44
C LEU A 97 8.45 -16.86 -10.02
N PRO A 98 7.90 -17.39 -11.12
CA PRO A 98 8.52 -18.49 -11.84
C PRO A 98 9.91 -18.10 -12.36
N CYS A 99 10.70 -19.09 -12.76
CA CYS A 99 11.95 -18.86 -13.48
C CYS A 99 11.69 -17.98 -14.72
N GLN A 100 12.53 -16.97 -14.94
CA GLN A 100 12.40 -16.12 -16.13
C GLN A 100 12.73 -16.94 -17.38
N ASN A 101 11.77 -17.06 -18.30
CA ASN A 101 12.01 -17.64 -19.62
C ASN A 101 12.74 -16.60 -20.50
N GLY A 102 13.92 -16.93 -21.03
CA GLY A 102 14.61 -16.10 -22.04
C GLY A 102 16.14 -16.18 -21.98
N GLY A 103 16.77 -16.21 -23.17
CA GLY A 103 18.21 -16.32 -23.40
C GLY A 103 19.07 -15.12 -22.96
N PRO A 104 20.14 -14.74 -23.70
CA PRO A 104 21.33 -14.06 -23.16
C PRO A 104 21.15 -12.65 -22.55
N LEU A 105 19.97 -12.02 -22.61
CA LEU A 105 19.69 -10.72 -21.98
C LEU A 105 18.37 -10.75 -21.18
N ARG A 106 18.49 -11.04 -19.89
CA ARG A 106 17.36 -11.10 -18.94
C ARG A 106 16.90 -9.70 -18.55
N LYS A 107 15.63 -9.36 -18.78
CA LYS A 107 15.06 -8.07 -18.32
C LYS A 107 15.15 -7.94 -16.80
N LYS A 108 15.38 -6.71 -16.32
CA LYS A 108 15.23 -6.37 -14.90
C LYS A 108 13.76 -6.49 -14.48
N THR A 109 13.49 -6.61 -13.18
CA THR A 109 12.12 -6.68 -12.65
C THR A 109 11.72 -5.32 -12.10
N LEU A 110 10.59 -4.80 -12.57
CA LEU A 110 9.94 -3.61 -12.03
C LEU A 110 8.70 -4.05 -11.24
N VAL A 111 8.74 -3.84 -9.94
CA VAL A 111 7.63 -4.09 -9.03
C VAL A 111 6.85 -2.79 -8.86
N LEU A 112 5.55 -2.82 -9.10
CA LEU A 112 4.66 -1.67 -8.99
C LEU A 112 3.61 -1.93 -7.93
N ASP A 113 3.41 -0.98 -7.02
CA ASP A 113 2.17 -0.95 -6.25
C ASP A 113 0.97 -0.54 -7.12
N LEU A 114 -0.24 -0.75 -6.60
CA LEU A 114 -1.48 -0.46 -7.30
C LEU A 114 -2.16 0.81 -6.77
N ASP A 115 -2.61 0.76 -5.52
CA ASP A 115 -3.41 1.80 -4.88
C ASP A 115 -2.54 3.02 -4.55
N GLU A 116 -3.05 4.22 -4.79
CA GLU A 116 -2.33 5.51 -4.71
C GLU A 116 -1.03 5.57 -5.56
N THR A 117 -0.76 4.57 -6.40
CA THR A 117 0.43 4.49 -7.27
C THR A 117 0.03 4.51 -8.74
N LEU A 118 -0.82 3.58 -9.19
CA LEU A 118 -1.38 3.51 -10.55
C LEU A 118 -2.84 3.96 -10.61
N VAL A 119 -3.57 3.82 -9.50
CA VAL A 119 -4.99 4.20 -9.39
C VAL A 119 -5.29 4.80 -8.04
N HIS A 120 -6.43 5.46 -7.93
CA HIS A 120 -7.07 5.80 -6.67
C HIS A 120 -8.48 5.21 -6.66
N SER A 121 -8.90 4.63 -5.54
CA SER A 121 -10.22 4.00 -5.41
C SER A 121 -11.03 4.59 -4.27
N SER A 122 -12.33 4.78 -4.52
CA SER A 122 -13.27 5.43 -3.62
C SER A 122 -14.60 4.69 -3.56
N PHE A 123 -15.33 4.83 -2.46
CA PHE A 123 -16.76 4.47 -2.36
C PHE A 123 -17.69 5.64 -2.65
N ASP A 124 -17.13 6.84 -2.88
CA ASP A 124 -17.89 8.05 -3.16
C ASP A 124 -18.13 8.22 -4.67
N PRO A 125 -19.38 8.08 -5.15
CA PRO A 125 -19.70 8.22 -6.58
C PRO A 125 -19.48 9.64 -7.13
N SER A 126 -19.37 10.65 -6.26
CA SER A 126 -19.17 12.05 -6.67
C SER A 126 -17.73 12.36 -7.07
N GLN A 127 -16.78 11.48 -6.72
CA GLN A 127 -15.38 11.66 -7.10
C GLN A 127 -15.16 11.29 -8.57
N PRO A 128 -14.24 11.99 -9.27
CA PRO A 128 -13.86 11.65 -10.64
C PRO A 128 -13.40 10.20 -10.73
N HIS A 129 -13.93 9.44 -11.69
CA HIS A 129 -13.58 8.04 -11.90
C HIS A 129 -13.71 7.67 -13.37
N GLN A 130 -12.89 6.73 -13.85
CA GLN A 130 -12.95 6.22 -15.22
C GLN A 130 -13.79 4.94 -15.31
N PHE A 131 -13.84 4.15 -14.24
CA PHE A 131 -14.69 2.97 -14.18
C PHE A 131 -15.11 2.64 -12.76
N SER A 132 -16.10 1.77 -12.62
CA SER A 132 -16.52 1.25 -11.34
C SER A 132 -16.91 -0.23 -11.44
N PHE A 133 -16.87 -0.94 -10.31
CA PHE A 133 -17.34 -2.33 -10.21
C PHE A 133 -17.80 -2.67 -8.79
N PRO A 134 -18.72 -3.63 -8.63
CA PRO A 134 -19.15 -4.09 -7.32
C PRO A 134 -18.09 -5.00 -6.67
N VAL A 135 -17.88 -4.84 -5.36
CA VAL A 135 -17.03 -5.71 -4.53
C VAL A 135 -17.80 -6.15 -3.30
N MET A 136 -17.62 -7.41 -2.90
CA MET A 136 -18.20 -7.94 -1.67
C MET A 136 -17.30 -7.59 -0.48
N LEU A 137 -17.81 -6.79 0.44
CA LEU A 137 -17.11 -6.31 1.65
C LEU A 137 -18.00 -6.54 2.86
N ASP A 138 -17.52 -7.29 3.83
CA ASP A 138 -18.24 -7.62 5.07
C ASP A 138 -19.66 -8.17 4.82
N GLY A 139 -19.80 -9.03 3.81
CA GLY A 139 -21.08 -9.63 3.43
C GLY A 139 -22.05 -8.68 2.73
N ARG A 140 -21.62 -7.47 2.35
CA ARG A 140 -22.41 -6.50 1.57
C ARG A 140 -21.72 -6.18 0.26
N VAL A 141 -22.50 -6.02 -0.80
CA VAL A 141 -21.97 -5.51 -2.07
C VAL A 141 -21.86 -4.00 -1.98
N ARG A 142 -20.66 -3.46 -2.22
CA ARG A 142 -20.38 -2.02 -2.33
C ARG A 142 -19.81 -1.72 -3.71
N GLN A 143 -20.20 -0.59 -4.30
CA GLN A 143 -19.64 -0.13 -5.57
C GLN A 143 -18.32 0.60 -5.31
N VAL A 144 -17.24 0.18 -5.98
CA VAL A 144 -15.94 0.86 -5.97
C VAL A 144 -15.80 1.68 -7.24
N TYR A 145 -15.41 2.94 -7.09
CA TYR A 145 -15.14 3.90 -8.17
C TYR A 145 -13.63 4.10 -8.27
N VAL A 146 -13.08 3.98 -9.47
CA VAL A 146 -11.63 3.97 -9.69
C VAL A 146 -11.23 5.13 -10.59
N SER A 147 -10.36 5.99 -10.08
CA SER A 147 -9.61 6.98 -10.84
C SER A 147 -8.30 6.35 -11.32
N VAL A 148 -8.01 6.43 -12.61
CA VAL A 148 -6.76 5.96 -13.21
C VAL A 148 -5.76 7.11 -13.23
N ARG A 149 -4.53 6.85 -12.78
CA ARG A 149 -3.47 7.86 -12.81
C ARG A 149 -3.15 8.26 -14.26
N PRO A 150 -3.05 9.56 -14.57
CA PRO A 150 -2.67 10.00 -15.91
C PRO A 150 -1.38 9.31 -16.40
N GLY A 151 -1.42 8.77 -17.62
CA GLY A 151 -0.26 8.12 -18.25
C GLY A 151 -0.02 6.65 -17.90
N VAL A 152 -0.88 5.96 -17.13
CA VAL A 152 -0.69 4.52 -16.81
C VAL A 152 -0.47 3.67 -18.05
N GLU A 153 -1.27 3.87 -19.10
CA GLU A 153 -1.16 3.07 -20.32
C GLU A 153 0.20 3.26 -21.03
N SER A 154 0.64 4.51 -21.21
CA SER A 154 1.93 4.81 -21.85
C SER A 154 3.12 4.39 -20.97
N PHE A 155 2.97 4.50 -19.66
CA PHE A 155 3.93 4.03 -18.66
C PHE A 155 4.13 2.51 -18.76
N LEU A 156 3.07 1.71 -18.67
CA LEU A 156 3.14 0.25 -18.77
C LEU A 156 3.71 -0.19 -20.13
N GLN A 157 3.28 0.45 -21.22
CA GLN A 157 3.80 0.15 -22.55
C GLN A 157 5.31 0.43 -22.64
N SER A 158 5.78 1.56 -22.11
CA SER A 158 7.20 1.91 -22.11
C SER A 158 8.01 0.97 -21.23
N MET A 159 7.55 0.71 -20.01
CA MET A 159 8.26 -0.14 -19.05
C MET A 159 8.30 -1.60 -19.46
N SER A 160 7.26 -2.13 -20.12
CA SER A 160 7.22 -3.54 -20.53
C SER A 160 8.29 -3.88 -21.56
N SER A 161 8.76 -2.91 -22.34
CA SER A 161 9.87 -3.10 -23.27
C SER A 161 11.21 -3.30 -22.56
N LEU A 162 11.37 -2.75 -21.35
CA LEU A 162 12.62 -2.71 -20.58
C LEU A 162 12.65 -3.68 -19.39
N TYR A 163 11.48 -3.93 -18.80
CA TYR A 163 11.30 -4.66 -17.54
C TYR A 163 10.34 -5.84 -17.68
N GLU A 164 10.55 -6.85 -16.84
CA GLU A 164 9.50 -7.74 -16.38
C GLU A 164 8.66 -6.96 -15.35
N ILE A 165 7.41 -6.65 -15.70
CA ILE A 165 6.52 -5.90 -14.81
C ILE A 165 5.81 -6.87 -13.86
N VAL A 166 5.88 -6.58 -12.56
CA VAL A 166 5.15 -7.29 -11.51
C VAL A 166 4.33 -6.29 -10.75
N VAL A 167 3.01 -6.48 -10.66
CA VAL A 167 2.22 -5.73 -9.69
C VAL A 167 2.30 -6.45 -8.36
N PHE A 168 2.70 -5.75 -7.30
CA PHE A 168 2.71 -6.29 -5.94
C PHE A 168 1.95 -5.32 -5.05
N THR A 169 0.69 -5.63 -4.73
CA THR A 169 -0.21 -4.80 -3.93
C THR A 169 -0.45 -5.41 -2.56
N ALA A 170 -0.65 -4.56 -1.55
CA ALA A 170 -1.14 -4.98 -0.24
C ALA A 170 -2.66 -5.25 -0.23
N SER A 171 -3.36 -5.10 -1.36
CA SER A 171 -4.79 -5.33 -1.49
C SER A 171 -5.15 -6.79 -1.79
N PHE A 172 -6.41 -7.17 -1.55
CA PHE A 172 -6.92 -8.52 -1.85
C PHE A 172 -7.05 -8.75 -3.36
N HIS A 173 -6.80 -9.99 -3.80
CA HIS A 173 -6.82 -10.34 -5.23
C HIS A 173 -8.12 -10.00 -5.95
N GLN A 174 -9.29 -10.19 -5.32
CA GLN A 174 -10.60 -9.95 -5.97
C GLN A 174 -10.75 -8.50 -6.44
N TYR A 175 -10.33 -7.55 -5.61
CA TYR A 175 -10.34 -6.13 -5.95
C TYR A 175 -9.25 -5.83 -6.98
N ALA A 176 -8.00 -6.26 -6.70
CA ALA A 176 -6.86 -5.94 -7.54
C ALA A 176 -7.03 -6.46 -8.98
N ASP A 177 -7.56 -7.67 -9.16
CA ASP A 177 -7.82 -8.24 -10.48
C ASP A 177 -8.90 -7.47 -11.24
N ALA A 178 -9.96 -7.03 -10.57
CA ALA A 178 -11.00 -6.24 -11.20
C ALA A 178 -10.48 -4.90 -11.76
N VAL A 179 -9.50 -4.30 -11.07
CA VAL A 179 -8.78 -3.10 -11.52
C VAL A 179 -7.80 -3.45 -12.65
N LEU A 180 -6.91 -4.41 -12.42
CA LEU A 180 -5.81 -4.74 -13.34
C LEU A 180 -6.30 -5.28 -14.69
N ASN A 181 -7.42 -6.02 -14.71
CA ASN A 181 -8.04 -6.48 -15.95
C ASN A 181 -8.56 -5.34 -16.83
N ARG A 182 -8.80 -4.15 -16.26
CA ARG A 182 -9.19 -2.94 -17.00
C ARG A 182 -7.98 -2.07 -17.35
N LEU A 183 -6.97 -2.00 -16.48
CA LEU A 183 -5.76 -1.21 -16.71
C LEU A 183 -4.81 -1.82 -17.74
N ASP A 184 -4.74 -3.14 -17.82
CA ASP A 184 -3.77 -3.86 -18.65
C ASP A 184 -4.44 -4.81 -19.66
N PRO A 185 -5.21 -4.28 -20.64
CA PRO A 185 -5.85 -5.10 -21.66
C PRO A 185 -4.83 -5.80 -22.59
N ARG A 186 -3.58 -5.35 -22.59
CA ARG A 186 -2.48 -5.88 -23.41
C ARG A 186 -1.65 -6.95 -22.73
N ASN A 187 -1.97 -7.31 -21.47
CA ASN A 187 -1.24 -8.30 -20.68
C ASN A 187 0.27 -8.00 -20.58
N LEU A 188 0.62 -6.73 -20.38
CA LEU A 188 1.99 -6.25 -20.19
C LEU A 188 2.54 -6.61 -18.80
N ILE A 189 1.68 -6.80 -17.81
CA ILE A 189 2.02 -7.21 -16.45
C ILE A 189 2.26 -8.72 -16.44
N CYS A 190 3.49 -9.13 -16.14
CA CYS A 190 3.94 -10.52 -16.18
C CYS A 190 3.45 -11.34 -14.97
N SER A 191 3.26 -10.71 -13.81
CA SER A 191 2.81 -11.38 -12.59
C SER A 191 2.09 -10.41 -11.66
N ARG A 192 1.17 -10.94 -10.85
CA ARG A 192 0.39 -10.19 -9.86
C ARG A 192 0.55 -10.84 -8.50
N LEU A 193 1.00 -10.07 -7.53
CA LEU A 193 1.18 -10.46 -6.14
C LEU A 193 0.28 -9.58 -5.29
N TYR A 194 -0.43 -10.21 -4.36
CA TYR A 194 -1.48 -9.57 -3.55
C TYR A 194 -1.12 -9.63 -2.05
N ARG A 195 -2.07 -9.21 -1.20
CA ARG A 195 -1.94 -9.18 0.27
C ARG A 195 -1.31 -10.44 0.87
N GLU A 196 -1.72 -11.62 0.44
CA GLU A 196 -1.22 -12.90 0.95
C GLU A 196 0.29 -13.13 0.69
N HIS A 197 0.89 -12.38 -0.24
CA HIS A 197 2.33 -12.40 -0.51
C HIS A 197 3.11 -11.40 0.33
N CYS A 198 2.44 -10.44 0.98
CA CYS A 198 3.09 -9.53 1.92
C CYS A 198 3.42 -10.25 3.23
N ILE A 199 4.53 -9.85 3.87
CA ILE A 199 4.89 -10.37 5.18
C ILE A 199 4.53 -9.36 6.28
N PRO A 200 4.00 -9.82 7.43
CA PRO A 200 3.82 -8.95 8.58
C PRO A 200 5.18 -8.66 9.21
N PHE A 201 5.55 -7.37 9.27
CA PHE A 201 6.78 -6.90 9.89
C PHE A 201 6.49 -5.66 10.74
N ARG A 202 6.69 -5.77 12.06
CA ARG A 202 6.48 -4.67 13.03
C ARG A 202 5.10 -4.00 12.89
N GLY A 203 4.05 -4.82 12.81
CA GLY A 203 2.65 -4.36 12.73
C GLY A 203 2.23 -3.80 11.37
N GLN A 204 3.02 -4.02 10.32
CA GLN A 204 2.76 -3.51 8.98
C GLN A 204 2.96 -4.63 7.95
N LEU A 205 2.29 -4.53 6.80
CA LEU A 205 2.54 -5.42 5.67
C LEU A 205 3.73 -4.87 4.86
N VAL A 206 4.70 -5.74 4.58
CA VAL A 206 5.91 -5.42 3.82
C VAL A 206 6.05 -6.37 2.64
N LYS A 207 6.46 -5.83 1.50
CA LYS A 207 6.72 -6.51 0.24
C LYS A 207 8.18 -6.95 0.22
N ASP A 208 8.45 -8.16 0.72
CA ASP A 208 9.82 -8.68 0.76
C ASP A 208 10.30 -9.10 -0.64
N LEU A 209 11.15 -8.26 -1.24
CA LEU A 209 11.66 -8.46 -2.59
C LEU A 209 12.60 -9.66 -2.71
N SER A 210 13.16 -10.14 -1.59
CA SER A 210 14.05 -11.32 -1.58
C SER A 210 13.31 -12.60 -1.95
N LEU A 211 11.98 -12.61 -1.77
CA LEU A 211 11.12 -13.76 -2.05
C LEU A 211 10.72 -13.87 -3.53
N LEU A 212 11.08 -12.91 -4.38
CA LEU A 212 10.71 -12.89 -5.80
C LEU A 212 11.48 -13.91 -6.66
N GLY A 213 12.60 -14.46 -6.18
CA GLY A 213 13.48 -15.27 -7.02
C GLY A 213 14.18 -14.45 -8.12
N ARG A 214 14.54 -13.21 -7.80
CA ARG A 214 15.25 -12.28 -8.68
C ARG A 214 16.47 -11.73 -7.96
N SER A 215 17.52 -11.35 -8.71
CA SER A 215 18.67 -10.66 -8.11
C SER A 215 18.23 -9.28 -7.65
N LEU A 216 18.49 -8.92 -6.39
CA LEU A 216 18.19 -7.58 -5.89
C LEU A 216 18.98 -6.47 -6.62
N SER A 217 20.07 -6.78 -7.34
CA SER A 217 20.73 -5.78 -8.20
C SER A 217 19.92 -5.42 -9.45
N SER A 218 18.88 -6.20 -9.77
CA SER A 218 18.03 -6.05 -10.95
C SER A 218 16.54 -5.94 -10.62
N VAL A 219 16.18 -5.61 -9.37
CA VAL A 219 14.78 -5.40 -8.94
C VAL A 219 14.62 -3.95 -8.49
N VAL A 220 13.61 -3.26 -8.99
CA VAL A 220 13.20 -1.94 -8.51
C VAL A 220 11.74 -2.02 -8.08
N ILE A 221 11.39 -1.44 -6.93
CA ILE A 221 9.99 -1.27 -6.51
C ILE A 221 9.61 0.21 -6.54
N VAL A 222 8.43 0.52 -7.09
CA VAL A 222 7.77 1.82 -7.00
C VAL A 222 6.51 1.65 -6.18
N ASP A 223 6.39 2.42 -5.10
CA ASP A 223 5.30 2.34 -4.13
C ASP A 223 5.12 3.71 -3.50
N ASN A 224 3.89 4.13 -3.24
CA ASN A 224 3.63 5.43 -2.60
C ASN A 224 3.88 5.42 -1.08
N CYS A 225 4.29 4.27 -0.51
CA CYS A 225 4.65 4.16 0.90
C CYS A 225 6.01 3.50 1.09
N ALA A 226 7.01 4.25 1.56
CA ALA A 226 8.33 3.70 1.89
C ALA A 226 8.32 2.57 2.92
N ARG A 227 7.22 2.46 3.69
CA ARG A 227 7.03 1.36 4.66
C ARG A 227 6.81 0.01 3.96
N SER A 228 6.25 0.01 2.75
CA SER A 228 5.98 -1.20 1.97
C SER A 228 7.25 -1.95 1.57
N PHE A 229 8.40 -1.28 1.47
CA PHE A 229 9.67 -1.89 1.04
C PHE A 229 10.79 -1.73 2.08
N LEU A 230 10.44 -1.70 3.38
CA LEU A 230 11.39 -1.49 4.48
C LEU A 230 12.59 -2.45 4.51
N LEU A 231 12.40 -3.70 4.07
CA LEU A 231 13.46 -4.71 4.08
C LEU A 231 14.49 -4.51 2.97
N GLN A 232 14.12 -3.81 1.89
CA GLN A 232 15.00 -3.53 0.75
C GLN A 232 14.90 -2.06 0.32
N LYS A 233 15.14 -1.13 1.26
CA LYS A 233 15.06 0.33 1.00
C LYS A 233 15.86 0.79 -0.21
N LYS A 234 17.03 0.19 -0.45
CA LYS A 234 17.88 0.51 -1.61
C LYS A 234 17.28 0.08 -2.95
N ASN A 235 16.22 -0.72 -2.97
CA ASN A 235 15.51 -1.11 -4.19
C ASN A 235 14.29 -0.23 -4.47
N GLY A 236 13.89 0.62 -3.53
CA GLY A 236 12.63 1.34 -3.57
C GLY A 236 12.73 2.77 -4.07
N ILE A 237 11.66 3.19 -4.76
CA ILE A 237 11.35 4.54 -5.15
C ILE A 237 10.00 4.86 -4.49
N GLU A 238 9.98 5.84 -3.59
CA GLU A 238 8.73 6.36 -3.03
C GLU A 238 8.17 7.41 -4.02
N CYS A 239 7.06 7.10 -4.66
CA CYS A 239 6.38 8.02 -5.56
C CYS A 239 5.35 8.88 -4.82
N GLN A 240 4.96 9.99 -5.40
CA GLN A 240 3.85 10.79 -4.89
C GLN A 240 2.54 9.98 -4.91
N PRO A 241 1.75 10.00 -3.83
CA PRO A 241 0.46 9.34 -3.79
C PRO A 241 -0.52 10.02 -4.75
N PHE A 242 -1.25 9.22 -5.51
CA PHE A 242 -2.25 9.68 -6.46
C PHE A 242 -3.65 9.67 -5.83
N TRP A 243 -4.38 10.79 -6.00
CA TRP A 243 -5.71 11.00 -5.41
C TRP A 243 -6.76 11.43 -6.44
N GLY A 244 -6.53 11.17 -7.73
CA GLY A 244 -7.47 11.54 -8.81
C GLY A 244 -7.17 12.86 -9.52
N ASP A 245 -6.01 13.50 -9.29
CA ASP A 245 -5.63 14.73 -10.00
C ASP A 245 -5.30 14.45 -11.48
N GLU A 246 -6.10 15.00 -12.40
CA GLU A 246 -5.92 14.84 -13.84
C GLU A 246 -4.64 15.49 -14.38
N LYS A 247 -4.01 16.39 -13.62
CA LYS A 247 -2.75 17.05 -13.98
C LYS A 247 -1.52 16.36 -13.38
N ASP A 248 -1.69 15.21 -12.71
CA ASP A 248 -0.57 14.43 -12.20
C ASP A 248 0.37 14.00 -13.36
N CYS A 249 1.67 14.24 -13.20
CA CYS A 249 2.70 13.87 -14.16
C CYS A 249 3.71 12.85 -13.58
N GLU A 250 3.43 12.25 -12.42
CA GLU A 250 4.42 11.45 -11.70
C GLU A 250 4.87 10.22 -12.52
N LEU A 251 3.95 9.55 -13.22
CA LEU A 251 4.28 8.38 -14.05
C LEU A 251 5.17 8.75 -15.25
N GLU A 252 4.99 9.94 -15.82
CA GLU A 252 5.89 10.46 -16.86
C GLU A 252 7.29 10.66 -16.29
N ASN A 253 7.39 11.28 -15.12
CA ASN A 253 8.67 11.50 -14.46
C ASN A 253 9.37 10.17 -14.06
N LEU A 254 8.61 9.22 -13.52
CA LEU A 254 9.09 7.88 -13.22
C LEU A 254 9.55 7.14 -14.48
N THR A 255 8.89 7.34 -15.63
CA THR A 255 9.29 6.73 -16.91
C THR A 255 10.74 7.09 -17.24
N HIS A 256 11.09 8.37 -17.18
CA HIS A 256 12.45 8.83 -17.47
C HIS A 256 13.49 8.26 -16.51
N PHE A 257 13.18 8.25 -15.21
CA PHE A 257 14.11 7.74 -14.21
C PHE A 257 14.28 6.21 -14.29
N LEU A 258 13.20 5.48 -14.53
CA LEU A 258 13.25 4.03 -14.72
C LEU A 258 13.97 3.65 -16.02
N GLN A 259 13.88 4.44 -17.08
CA GLN A 259 14.70 4.26 -18.28
C GLN A 259 16.20 4.44 -17.99
N TYR A 260 16.56 5.39 -17.13
CA TYR A 260 17.93 5.54 -16.64
C TYR A 260 18.39 4.31 -15.83
N LEU A 261 17.58 3.83 -14.89
CA LEU A 261 17.89 2.65 -14.08
C LEU A 261 18.01 1.36 -14.90
N ALA A 262 17.26 1.24 -16.00
CA ALA A 262 17.29 0.06 -16.87
C ALA A 262 18.71 -0.21 -17.42
N LYS A 263 19.51 0.84 -17.60
CA LYS A 263 20.88 0.80 -18.12
C LYS A 263 21.93 0.45 -17.05
N LYS A 264 21.57 0.42 -15.77
CA LYS A 264 22.51 0.23 -14.66
C LYS A 264 22.73 -1.24 -14.36
N SER A 265 23.96 -1.63 -14.03
CA SER A 265 24.29 -3.01 -13.65
C SER A 265 23.69 -3.39 -12.29
N ASP A 266 23.67 -2.44 -11.35
CA ASP A 266 23.07 -2.57 -10.02
C ASP A 266 22.22 -1.34 -9.70
N VAL A 267 20.90 -1.50 -9.74
CA VAL A 267 19.94 -0.40 -9.53
C VAL A 267 20.02 0.19 -8.12
N ARG A 268 20.47 -0.59 -7.14
CA ARG A 268 20.49 -0.20 -5.71
C ARG A 268 21.45 0.94 -5.38
N LYS A 269 22.37 1.25 -6.30
CA LYS A 269 23.31 2.36 -6.19
C LYS A 269 22.71 3.69 -6.63
N TYR A 270 21.55 3.66 -7.29
CA TYR A 270 21.01 4.81 -8.02
C TYR A 270 19.55 5.14 -7.67
N THR A 271 18.77 4.21 -7.11
CA THR A 271 17.37 4.44 -6.69
C THR A 271 17.21 5.66 -5.78
N ASN A 272 18.16 5.89 -4.88
CA ASN A 272 18.19 7.05 -3.98
C ASN A 272 18.45 8.40 -4.67
N LEU A 273 18.74 8.41 -5.98
CA LEU A 273 18.82 9.63 -6.78
C LEU A 273 17.42 10.15 -7.17
N TRP A 274 16.37 9.36 -6.97
CA TRP A 274 15.01 9.85 -7.09
C TRP A 274 14.72 10.87 -5.99
N GLN A 275 14.47 12.11 -6.38
CA GLN A 275 14.10 13.21 -5.47
C GLN A 275 12.65 13.69 -5.71
N GLY A 276 11.85 12.88 -6.41
CA GLY A 276 10.50 13.24 -6.83
C GLY A 276 10.47 14.16 -8.05
N THR A 277 9.28 14.66 -8.34
CA THR A 277 8.86 15.37 -9.54
C THR A 277 9.58 16.72 -9.78
N GLN A 278 10.33 17.24 -8.81
CA GLN A 278 10.89 18.60 -8.89
C GLN A 278 12.24 18.71 -9.61
N ASP A 279 12.94 17.61 -9.92
CA ASP A 279 14.33 17.75 -10.38
C ASP A 279 14.85 16.70 -11.39
N LEU A 280 14.05 16.30 -12.38
CA LEU A 280 14.58 15.50 -13.50
C LEU A 280 15.57 16.26 -14.39
N ARG A 281 15.66 17.58 -14.27
CA ARG A 281 16.67 18.40 -14.96
C ARG A 281 18.07 18.28 -14.34
N SER A 282 18.18 17.79 -13.10
CA SER A 282 19.47 17.57 -12.43
C SER A 282 19.99 16.14 -12.55
N VAL A 283 19.18 15.20 -13.04
CA VAL A 283 19.65 13.84 -13.35
C VAL A 283 20.56 13.93 -14.58
N PRO A 284 21.87 13.60 -14.47
CA PRO A 284 22.79 13.75 -15.58
C PRO A 284 22.34 12.89 -16.77
N ALA A 285 22.18 13.52 -17.94
CA ALA A 285 21.83 12.83 -19.19
C ALA A 285 22.88 11.80 -19.63
N SER A 286 24.05 11.76 -18.98
CA SER A 286 25.15 10.86 -19.28
C SER A 286 25.90 10.42 -18.02
N LEU A 287 25.59 9.21 -17.56
CA LEU A 287 26.49 8.27 -16.88
C LEU A 287 26.01 6.85 -17.19
#